data_AF-A0A444TYP2-F1
#
_entry.id   AF-A0A444TYP2-F1
#
_cell.length_a   1.000
_cell.length_b   1.000
_cell.length_c   1.000
_cell.angle_alpha   90.00
_cell.angle_beta   90.00
_cell.angle_gamma   90.00
#
_symmetry.space_group_name_H-M   'P 1'
#
loop_
_entity.id
_entity.type
_entity.pdbx_description
1 polymer ?
#
loop_
_entity_poly.entity_id
_entity_poly.type
_entity_poly.pdbx_seq_one_letter_code
_entity_poly.pdbx_strand_id
1 'polypeptide(L)'
;MEQQTQRRTKRKSDNNKYSKRLNSLQELQLLEIMCSYFQEQSKDAVRQIIFSALFSPQGNKADDSRLAMLGKLVSMAVAVCRVPILECAASWLQRTHAVYCVRLARVLVDDYCSLVPMSIQTLKQIFSASPRFCCQFITAVTALYDLSTDDLIPPHDLLEMVVDWIFEDPRLTLVTFLNTPIVANLPLGCLELTPLSGLVRWCVESPLSYKRNRKPSLSNGHGASSKLSSEGAGEGKGDSQQPLYSKLHLSVLQILMMVQVHLAEKDLYGRFGLLMFEHVVQLVEELSRLVEELNPLNTARETELSLDRLAQSLQVAMASGALLCSRGGY
;
A
#
# COMPACT_ATOMS: atom_id res chain seq x y z
N MET A 1 -1.81 56.47 -38.23
CA MET A 1 -2.42 55.15 -38.50
C MET A 1 -1.89 54.06 -37.54
N GLU A 2 -1.33 54.41 -36.38
CA GLU A 2 -0.67 53.46 -35.46
C GLU A 2 -1.41 53.25 -34.12
N GLN A 3 -2.46 54.03 -33.83
CA GLN A 3 -3.22 53.86 -32.58
C GLN A 3 -4.36 52.83 -32.64
N GLN A 4 -4.66 52.28 -33.82
CA GLN A 4 -5.67 51.21 -33.96
C GLN A 4 -5.07 49.79 -33.91
N THR A 5 -3.76 49.63 -34.08
CA THR A 5 -3.11 48.31 -34.05
C THR A 5 -2.82 47.81 -32.64
N GLN A 6 -2.66 48.72 -31.66
CA GLN A 6 -2.47 48.36 -30.24
C GLN A 6 -3.78 47.98 -29.50
N ARG A 7 -4.95 48.31 -30.06
CA ARG A 7 -6.25 47.91 -29.48
C ARG A 7 -6.68 46.49 -29.83
N ARG A 8 -6.07 45.86 -30.85
CA ARG A 8 -6.36 44.46 -31.22
C ARG A 8 -5.48 43.44 -30.49
N THR A 9 -4.32 43.83 -29.98
CA THR A 9 -3.45 42.96 -29.17
C THR A 9 -3.77 42.97 -27.67
N LYS A 10 -4.59 43.91 -27.19
CA LYS A 10 -5.02 43.97 -25.77
C LYS A 10 -6.33 43.23 -25.46
N ARG A 11 -6.85 42.42 -26.39
CA ARG A 11 -8.06 41.58 -26.21
C ARG A 11 -7.78 40.07 -26.21
N LYS A 12 -6.53 39.66 -25.95
CA LYS A 12 -6.12 38.25 -25.98
C LYS A 12 -5.36 37.78 -24.73
N SER A 13 -5.51 38.45 -23.58
CA SER A 13 -4.76 38.07 -22.37
C SER A 13 -5.51 38.15 -21.04
N ASP A 14 -6.85 38.08 -21.02
CA ASP A 14 -7.61 38.01 -19.76
C ASP A 14 -8.64 36.88 -19.73
N ASN A 15 -8.33 35.76 -20.40
CA ASN A 15 -9.06 34.51 -20.20
C ASN A 15 -8.19 33.47 -19.49
N ASN A 16 -7.35 33.95 -18.56
CA ASN A 16 -6.75 33.10 -17.55
C ASN A 16 -7.89 32.66 -16.63
N LYS A 17 -8.54 31.54 -16.99
CA LYS A 17 -9.52 30.84 -16.16
C LYS A 17 -8.84 30.52 -14.83
N TYR A 18 -8.95 31.43 -13.88
CA TYR A 18 -8.74 31.14 -12.47
C TYR A 18 -9.78 30.07 -12.13
N SER A 19 -9.37 28.80 -12.16
CA SER A 19 -10.09 27.74 -11.47
C SER A 19 -10.19 28.19 -10.01
N LYS A 20 -11.33 28.77 -9.61
CA LYS A 20 -11.57 29.15 -8.23
C LYS A 20 -11.43 27.89 -7.39
N ARG A 21 -10.34 27.82 -6.62
CA ARG A 21 -10.12 26.76 -5.64
C ARG A 21 -11.26 26.85 -4.62
N LEU A 22 -11.90 25.73 -4.32
CA LEU A 22 -12.93 25.66 -3.29
C LEU A 22 -12.33 26.10 -1.96
N ASN A 23 -13.09 26.86 -1.16
CA ASN A 23 -12.71 27.10 0.23
C ASN A 23 -13.04 25.87 1.09
N SER A 24 -12.52 25.81 2.32
CA SER A 24 -12.67 24.64 3.20
C SER A 24 -14.12 24.29 3.52
N LEU A 25 -15.00 25.30 3.66
CA LEU A 25 -16.43 25.07 3.91
C LEU A 25 -17.12 24.46 2.69
N GLN A 26 -16.86 24.99 1.49
CA GLN A 26 -17.40 24.46 0.24
C GLN A 26 -16.91 23.04 -0.02
N GLU A 27 -15.65 22.75 0.32
CA GLU A 27 -15.09 21.42 0.19
C GLU A 27 -15.76 20.43 1.16
N LEU A 28 -15.97 20.82 2.43
CA LEU A 28 -16.70 19.99 3.39
C LEU A 28 -18.15 19.73 2.94
N GLN A 29 -18.85 20.77 2.49
CA GLN A 29 -20.21 20.63 1.95
C GLN A 29 -20.27 19.70 0.74
N LEU A 30 -19.27 19.78 -0.15
CA LEU A 30 -19.18 18.88 -1.28
C LEU A 30 -18.97 17.44 -0.84
N LEU A 31 -18.07 17.19 0.13
CA LEU A 31 -17.86 15.86 0.69
C LEU A 31 -19.13 15.29 1.33
N GLU A 32 -19.89 16.11 2.06
CA GLU A 32 -21.18 15.72 2.64
C GLU A 32 -22.19 15.33 1.55
N ILE A 33 -22.33 16.14 0.51
CA ILE A 33 -23.21 15.84 -0.64
C ILE A 33 -22.81 14.52 -1.30
N MET A 34 -21.51 14.30 -1.52
CA MET A 34 -21.01 13.06 -2.10
C MET A 34 -21.32 11.85 -1.19
N CYS A 35 -21.10 11.99 0.12
CA CYS A 35 -21.45 10.95 1.09
C CYS A 35 -22.94 10.60 1.07
N SER A 36 -23.82 11.59 1.12
CA SER A 36 -25.26 11.37 1.03
C SER A 36 -25.64 10.70 -0.29
N TYR A 37 -25.09 11.17 -1.41
CA TYR A 37 -25.34 10.59 -2.73
C TYR A 37 -24.97 9.10 -2.79
N PHE A 38 -23.74 8.74 -2.41
CA PHE A 38 -23.29 7.34 -2.48
C PHE A 38 -24.00 6.44 -1.45
N GLN A 39 -24.42 7.00 -0.32
CA GLN A 39 -25.20 6.28 0.68
C GLN A 39 -26.63 5.98 0.18
N GLU A 40 -27.28 6.94 -0.47
CA GLU A 40 -28.66 6.83 -0.95
C GLU A 40 -28.78 6.05 -2.28
N GLN A 41 -27.74 6.06 -3.12
CA GLN A 41 -27.74 5.34 -4.38
C GLN A 41 -27.75 3.82 -4.14
N SER A 42 -28.89 3.18 -4.43
CA SER A 42 -29.11 1.74 -4.21
C SER A 42 -28.48 0.84 -5.28
N LYS A 43 -28.14 1.38 -6.45
CA LYS A 43 -27.56 0.60 -7.55
C LYS A 43 -26.03 0.65 -7.52
N ASP A 44 -25.40 -0.46 -7.14
CA ASP A 44 -23.94 -0.59 -7.07
C ASP A 44 -23.23 -0.21 -8.37
N ALA A 45 -23.72 -0.70 -9.50
CA ALA A 45 -23.14 -0.38 -10.81
C ALA A 45 -23.13 1.14 -11.08
N VAL A 46 -24.18 1.85 -10.66
CA VAL A 46 -24.27 3.31 -10.81
C VAL A 46 -23.27 4.02 -9.90
N ARG A 47 -23.15 3.56 -8.64
CA ARG A 47 -22.13 4.09 -7.70
C ARG A 47 -20.74 3.96 -8.30
N GLN A 48 -20.38 2.77 -8.77
CA GLN A 48 -19.06 2.48 -9.32
C GLN A 48 -18.75 3.32 -10.57
N ILE A 49 -19.71 3.48 -11.48
CA ILE A 49 -19.55 4.30 -12.70
C ILE A 49 -19.34 5.76 -12.34
N ILE A 50 -20.15 6.31 -11.43
CA ILE A 50 -20.03 7.73 -11.03
C ILE A 50 -18.73 7.97 -10.28
N PHE A 51 -18.36 7.08 -9.35
CA PHE A 51 -17.10 7.19 -8.64
C PHE A 51 -15.91 7.17 -9.59
N SER A 52 -15.90 6.26 -10.56
CA SER A 52 -14.86 6.18 -11.59
C SER A 52 -14.84 7.44 -12.46
N ALA A 53 -16.00 7.94 -12.88
CA ALA A 53 -16.09 9.17 -13.68
C ALA A 53 -15.54 10.40 -12.92
N LEU A 54 -15.70 10.44 -11.61
CA LEU A 54 -15.24 11.55 -10.76
C LEU A 54 -13.75 11.47 -10.43
N PHE A 55 -13.19 10.26 -10.27
CA PHE A 55 -11.89 10.09 -9.63
C PHE A 55 -10.86 9.27 -10.42
N SER A 56 -11.25 8.55 -11.47
CA SER A 56 -10.27 7.85 -12.31
C SER A 56 -9.36 8.87 -13.01
N PRO A 57 -8.03 8.66 -13.00
CA PRO A 57 -7.09 9.57 -13.66
C PRO A 57 -7.43 9.75 -15.14
N GLN A 58 -7.36 10.99 -15.60
CA GLN A 58 -7.69 11.39 -16.97
C GLN A 58 -6.46 11.90 -17.75
N GLY A 59 -5.26 11.84 -17.15
CA GLY A 59 -4.02 12.32 -17.74
C GLY A 59 -3.95 13.84 -17.86
N ASN A 60 -4.64 14.57 -17.00
CA ASN A 60 -4.71 16.04 -17.07
C ASN A 60 -4.42 16.71 -15.72
N LYS A 61 -4.15 18.02 -15.76
CA LYS A 61 -3.74 18.83 -14.59
C LYS A 61 -4.74 18.80 -13.42
N ALA A 62 -5.99 18.39 -13.64
CA ALA A 62 -6.98 18.29 -12.58
C ALA A 62 -6.94 16.95 -11.81
N ASP A 63 -6.12 15.98 -12.23
CA ASP A 63 -5.97 14.69 -11.54
C ASP A 63 -5.50 14.87 -10.09
N ASP A 64 -4.58 15.81 -9.82
CA ASP A 64 -4.11 16.07 -8.46
C ASP A 64 -5.22 16.63 -7.56
N SER A 65 -6.08 17.50 -8.11
CA SER A 65 -7.22 18.04 -7.36
C SER A 65 -8.29 16.97 -7.12
N ARG A 66 -8.55 16.10 -8.10
CA ARG A 66 -9.46 14.96 -7.96
C ARG A 66 -8.95 13.98 -6.90
N LEU A 67 -7.66 13.67 -6.92
CA LEU A 67 -7.06 12.75 -5.96
C LEU A 67 -7.05 13.33 -4.54
N ALA A 68 -6.78 14.63 -4.39
CA ALA A 68 -6.87 15.29 -3.10
C ALA A 68 -8.30 15.22 -2.51
N MET A 69 -9.31 15.43 -3.36
CA MET A 69 -10.72 15.29 -2.97
C MET A 69 -11.09 13.84 -2.66
N LEU A 70 -10.60 12.88 -3.44
CA LEU A 70 -10.77 11.45 -3.19
C LEU A 70 -10.19 11.07 -1.82
N GLY A 71 -8.98 11.51 -1.50
CA GLY A 71 -8.33 11.26 -0.22
C GLY A 71 -9.20 11.71 0.95
N LYS A 72 -9.73 12.93 0.89
CA LYS A 72 -10.65 13.47 1.92
C LYS A 72 -11.97 12.70 1.99
N LEU A 73 -12.54 12.32 0.84
CA LEU A 73 -13.78 11.54 0.79
C LEU A 73 -13.61 10.16 1.42
N VAL A 74 -12.54 9.44 1.07
CA VAL A 74 -12.26 8.10 1.61
C VAL A 74 -11.89 8.21 3.08
N SER A 75 -11.09 9.20 3.47
CA SER A 75 -10.79 9.46 4.88
C SER A 75 -12.07 9.73 5.68
N MET A 76 -12.97 10.60 5.22
CA MET A 76 -14.25 10.82 5.87
C MET A 76 -15.12 9.56 5.90
N ALA A 77 -15.12 8.78 4.81
CA ALA A 77 -15.86 7.52 4.74
C ALA A 77 -15.36 6.48 5.75
N VAL A 78 -14.05 6.42 6.04
CA VAL A 78 -13.49 5.64 7.14
C VAL A 78 -14.01 6.19 8.47
N ALA A 79 -13.91 7.50 8.69
CA ALA A 79 -14.29 8.14 9.96
C ALA A 79 -15.76 7.89 10.36
N VAL A 80 -16.67 7.89 9.39
CA VAL A 80 -18.11 7.71 9.62
C VAL A 80 -18.65 6.39 9.06
N CYS A 81 -17.76 5.40 8.82
CA CYS A 81 -18.07 4.04 8.37
C CYS A 81 -19.06 3.96 7.18
N ARG A 82 -18.79 4.71 6.10
CA ARG A 82 -19.61 4.74 4.87
C ARG A 82 -19.20 3.63 3.90
N VAL A 83 -19.64 2.40 4.19
CA VAL A 83 -19.34 1.20 3.39
C VAL A 83 -19.54 1.38 1.88
N PRO A 84 -20.63 2.00 1.37
CA PRO A 84 -20.78 2.25 -0.07
C PRO A 84 -19.60 2.94 -0.76
N ILE A 85 -19.00 3.92 -0.08
CA ILE A 85 -17.85 4.66 -0.60
C ILE A 85 -16.59 3.80 -0.52
N LEU A 86 -16.42 3.05 0.58
CA LEU A 86 -15.28 2.16 0.76
C LEU A 86 -15.25 1.05 -0.31
N GLU A 87 -16.41 0.51 -0.69
CA GLU A 87 -16.53 -0.45 -1.80
C GLU A 87 -16.21 0.16 -3.17
N CYS A 88 -16.55 1.44 -3.37
CA CYS A 88 -16.14 2.17 -4.57
C CYS A 88 -14.63 2.43 -4.57
N ALA A 89 -14.07 2.84 -3.43
CA ALA A 89 -12.64 3.06 -3.26
C ALA A 89 -11.84 1.76 -3.46
N ALA A 90 -12.34 0.62 -2.97
CA ALA A 90 -11.73 -0.70 -3.19
C ALA A 90 -11.68 -1.04 -4.69
N SER A 91 -12.78 -0.83 -5.41
CA SER A 91 -12.85 -1.04 -6.86
C SER A 91 -11.98 -0.07 -7.65
N TRP A 92 -11.83 1.16 -7.16
CA TRP A 92 -10.95 2.18 -7.74
C TRP A 92 -9.47 1.81 -7.53
N LEU A 93 -9.06 1.41 -6.32
CA LEU A 93 -7.70 0.95 -6.00
C LEU A 93 -7.27 -0.22 -6.89
N GLN A 94 -8.19 -1.16 -7.12
CA GLN A 94 -7.94 -2.34 -7.95
C GLN A 94 -7.71 -2.02 -9.43
N ARG A 95 -8.33 -0.95 -9.95
CA ARG A 95 -8.33 -0.62 -11.40
C ARG A 95 -7.53 0.62 -11.76
N THR A 96 -6.86 1.23 -10.79
CA THR A 96 -6.08 2.44 -10.99
C THR A 96 -4.59 2.11 -10.95
N HIS A 97 -3.79 2.86 -11.71
CA HIS A 97 -2.34 2.71 -11.72
C HIS A 97 -1.75 2.90 -10.31
N ALA A 98 -0.80 2.05 -9.93
CA ALA A 98 -0.24 1.91 -8.59
C ALA A 98 0.20 3.25 -7.97
N VAL A 99 0.79 4.15 -8.79
CA VAL A 99 1.22 5.49 -8.36
C VAL A 99 0.11 6.33 -7.71
N TYR A 100 -1.14 6.20 -8.14
CA TYR A 100 -2.27 6.92 -7.53
C TYR A 100 -2.79 6.19 -6.29
N CYS A 101 -2.73 4.85 -6.30
CA CYS A 101 -3.13 4.02 -5.18
C CYS A 101 -2.24 4.24 -3.95
N VAL A 102 -0.91 4.29 -4.13
CA VAL A 102 0.04 4.58 -3.04
C VAL A 102 -0.12 6.00 -2.50
N ARG A 103 -0.50 6.97 -3.34
CA ARG A 103 -0.82 8.35 -2.90
C ARG A 103 -2.08 8.38 -2.04
N LEU A 104 -3.13 7.64 -2.41
CA LEU A 104 -4.33 7.52 -1.58
C LEU A 104 -4.02 6.81 -0.26
N ALA A 105 -3.26 5.72 -0.31
CA ALA A 105 -2.83 5.00 0.89
C ALA A 105 -2.03 5.91 1.84
N ARG A 106 -1.11 6.73 1.31
CA ARG A 106 -0.33 7.70 2.11
C ARG A 106 -1.23 8.68 2.86
N VAL A 107 -2.24 9.25 2.19
CA VAL A 107 -3.21 10.15 2.85
C VAL A 107 -3.89 9.48 4.04
N LEU A 108 -4.33 8.23 3.88
CA LEU A 108 -5.00 7.50 4.96
C LEU A 108 -4.04 7.11 6.08
N VAL A 109 -2.81 6.72 5.77
CA VAL A 109 -1.80 6.44 6.80
C VAL A 109 -1.45 7.72 7.56
N ASP A 110 -1.34 8.86 6.88
CA ASP A 110 -1.11 10.15 7.53
C ASP A 110 -2.26 10.50 8.48
N ASP A 111 -3.52 10.39 8.02
CA ASP A 111 -4.71 10.71 8.81
C ASP A 111 -4.91 9.77 10.01
N TYR A 112 -4.66 8.48 9.83
CA TYR A 112 -5.06 7.43 10.80
C TYR A 112 -3.92 6.82 11.61
N CYS A 113 -2.67 6.91 11.14
CA CYS A 113 -1.52 6.29 11.81
C CYS A 113 -0.48 7.33 12.27
N SER A 114 -0.45 8.53 11.69
CA SER A 114 0.60 9.53 11.98
C SER A 114 0.10 10.77 12.71
N LEU A 115 -1.03 11.37 12.27
CA LEU A 115 -1.40 12.74 12.66
C LEU A 115 -2.23 12.83 13.95
N VAL A 116 -3.09 11.84 14.23
CA VAL A 116 -4.07 11.91 15.33
C VAL A 116 -3.91 10.69 16.25
N PRO A 117 -3.55 10.86 17.53
CA PRO A 117 -3.52 9.75 18.48
C PRO A 117 -4.89 9.05 18.54
N MET A 118 -4.90 7.72 18.62
CA MET A 118 -6.10 6.87 18.66
C MET A 118 -6.94 6.79 17.38
N SER A 119 -6.66 7.57 16.32
CA SER A 119 -7.43 7.48 15.07
C SER A 119 -7.27 6.12 14.39
N ILE A 120 -6.16 5.41 14.64
CA ILE A 120 -5.97 4.05 14.14
C ILE A 120 -7.08 3.08 14.55
N GLN A 121 -7.73 3.30 15.70
CA GLN A 121 -8.87 2.48 16.11
C GLN A 121 -10.06 2.60 15.16
N THR A 122 -10.29 3.80 14.62
CA THR A 122 -11.31 4.06 13.61
C THR A 122 -11.00 3.28 12.33
N LEU A 123 -9.73 3.25 11.91
CA LEU A 123 -9.33 2.45 10.76
C LEU A 123 -9.47 0.94 11.05
N LYS A 124 -9.06 0.48 12.25
CA LYS A 124 -9.21 -0.93 12.69
C LYS A 124 -10.66 -1.42 12.59
N GLN A 125 -11.66 -0.57 12.86
CA GLN A 125 -13.08 -0.93 12.77
C GLN A 125 -13.55 -1.27 11.34
N ILE A 126 -12.88 -0.72 10.31
CA ILE A 126 -13.26 -0.95 8.90
C ILE A 126 -13.07 -2.39 8.47
N PHE A 127 -12.16 -3.15 9.12
CA PHE A 127 -11.91 -4.56 8.86
C PHE A 127 -13.20 -5.39 8.77
N SER A 128 -14.11 -5.18 9.72
CA SER A 128 -15.40 -5.89 9.77
C SER A 128 -16.43 -5.36 8.76
N ALA A 129 -16.33 -4.08 8.39
CA ALA A 129 -17.34 -3.38 7.60
C ALA A 129 -17.10 -3.47 6.08
N SER A 130 -15.84 -3.42 5.65
CA SER A 130 -15.45 -3.52 4.23
C SER A 130 -14.12 -4.29 4.07
N PRO A 131 -14.17 -5.64 4.13
CA PRO A 131 -12.98 -6.48 3.93
C PRO A 131 -12.31 -6.27 2.56
N ARG A 132 -13.10 -5.96 1.52
CA ARG A 132 -12.57 -5.68 0.17
C ARG A 132 -11.70 -4.42 0.18
N PHE A 133 -12.15 -3.36 0.85
CA PHE A 133 -11.35 -2.15 1.01
C PHE A 133 -10.07 -2.42 1.80
N CYS A 134 -10.16 -3.13 2.92
CA CYS A 134 -8.98 -3.50 3.72
C CYS A 134 -7.96 -4.32 2.90
N CYS A 135 -8.40 -5.31 2.12
CA CYS A 135 -7.53 -6.07 1.22
C CYS A 135 -6.77 -5.16 0.23
N GLN A 136 -7.48 -4.23 -0.42
CA GLN A 136 -6.88 -3.29 -1.38
C GLN A 136 -6.01 -2.23 -0.70
N PHE A 137 -6.39 -1.79 0.49
CA PHE A 137 -5.59 -0.88 1.30
C PHE A 137 -4.27 -1.53 1.72
N ILE A 138 -4.28 -2.78 2.22
CA ILE A 138 -3.05 -3.54 2.53
C ILE A 138 -2.16 -3.61 1.27
N THR A 139 -2.75 -3.95 0.13
CA THR A 139 -2.00 -4.04 -1.15
C THR A 139 -1.33 -2.71 -1.47
N ALA A 140 -2.04 -1.60 -1.35
CA ALA A 140 -1.50 -0.26 -1.59
C ALA A 140 -0.45 0.18 -0.56
N VAL A 141 -0.61 -0.14 0.73
CA VAL A 141 0.40 0.23 1.75
C VAL A 141 1.67 -0.61 1.64
N THR A 142 1.57 -1.88 1.24
CA THR A 142 2.77 -2.70 0.98
C THR A 142 3.53 -2.28 -0.27
N ALA A 143 2.84 -1.62 -1.23
CA ALA A 143 3.48 -0.97 -2.38
C ALA A 143 4.03 0.42 -2.04
N LEU A 144 3.48 1.10 -1.02
CA LEU A 144 3.93 2.40 -0.54
C LEU A 144 5.19 2.29 0.33
N TYR A 145 5.21 1.35 1.26
CA TYR A 145 6.31 1.10 2.19
C TYR A 145 7.09 -0.12 1.71
N ASP A 146 7.95 0.08 0.72
CA ASP A 146 8.68 -1.02 0.07
C ASP A 146 9.99 -1.39 0.77
N LEU A 147 10.30 -0.79 1.93
CA LEU A 147 11.55 -0.99 2.69
C LEU A 147 12.83 -0.56 1.94
N SER A 148 12.73 0.07 0.76
CA SER A 148 13.87 0.44 -0.06
C SER A 148 14.73 1.55 0.57
N THR A 149 14.14 2.42 1.39
CA THR A 149 14.82 3.45 2.20
C THR A 149 14.23 3.50 3.62
N ASP A 150 14.89 4.21 4.53
CA ASP A 150 14.46 4.27 5.95
C ASP A 150 13.11 5.00 6.11
N ASP A 151 12.79 5.97 5.25
CA ASP A 151 11.49 6.66 5.22
C ASP A 151 10.36 5.79 4.66
N LEU A 152 10.71 4.68 4.00
CA LEU A 152 9.79 3.71 3.40
C LEU A 152 9.66 2.44 4.25
N ILE A 153 10.14 2.47 5.49
CA ILE A 153 9.82 1.47 6.51
C ILE A 153 8.42 1.76 7.06
N PRO A 154 7.50 0.76 7.12
CA PRO A 154 6.15 0.99 7.60
C PRO A 154 6.15 1.48 9.06
N PRO A 155 5.36 2.52 9.41
CA PRO A 155 5.17 2.94 10.78
C PRO A 155 4.70 1.78 11.67
N HIS A 156 5.15 1.76 12.94
CA HIS A 156 4.87 0.65 13.85
C HIS A 156 3.38 0.35 13.99
N ASP A 157 2.56 1.37 14.22
CA ASP A 157 1.12 1.21 14.43
C ASP A 157 0.42 0.68 13.17
N LEU A 158 0.88 1.10 11.99
CA LEU A 158 0.40 0.57 10.71
C LEU A 158 0.75 -0.91 10.57
N LEU A 159 2.01 -1.28 10.84
CA LEU A 159 2.46 -2.68 10.79
C LEU A 159 1.66 -3.55 11.76
N GLU A 160 1.52 -3.11 13.02
CA GLU A 160 0.75 -3.83 14.04
C GLU A 160 -0.69 -4.05 13.59
N MET A 161 -1.37 -3.01 13.08
CA MET A 161 -2.73 -3.13 12.56
C MET A 161 -2.83 -4.14 11.41
N VAL A 162 -1.92 -4.09 10.43
CA VAL A 162 -1.92 -5.02 9.30
C VAL A 162 -1.70 -6.45 9.78
N VAL A 163 -0.77 -6.66 10.73
CA VAL A 163 -0.50 -7.96 11.33
C VAL A 163 -1.70 -8.48 12.10
N ASP A 164 -2.38 -7.62 12.88
CA ASP A 164 -3.59 -8.00 13.62
C ASP A 164 -4.72 -8.43 12.67
N TRP A 165 -5.02 -7.63 11.64
CA TRP A 165 -6.05 -7.96 10.64
C TRP A 165 -5.80 -9.30 9.94
N ILE A 166 -4.54 -9.52 9.51
CA ILE A 166 -4.16 -10.74 8.80
C ILE A 166 -4.22 -11.95 9.73
N PHE A 167 -3.78 -11.77 10.98
CA PHE A 167 -3.80 -12.85 11.97
C PHE A 167 -5.25 -13.21 12.38
N GLU A 168 -6.14 -12.23 12.47
CA GLU A 168 -7.56 -12.44 12.80
C GLU A 168 -8.34 -13.15 11.67
N ASP A 169 -8.18 -12.71 10.40
CA ASP A 169 -8.73 -13.44 9.24
C ASP A 169 -7.73 -13.45 8.08
N PRO A 170 -6.92 -14.53 7.93
CA PRO A 170 -5.98 -14.67 6.82
C PRO A 170 -6.62 -14.54 5.43
N ARG A 171 -7.91 -14.91 5.29
CA ARG A 171 -8.64 -14.84 4.01
C ARG A 171 -8.86 -13.41 3.56
N LEU A 172 -8.74 -12.41 4.46
CA LEU A 172 -8.82 -10.99 4.11
C LEU A 172 -7.94 -10.67 2.89
N THR A 173 -6.71 -11.20 2.89
CA THR A 173 -5.71 -10.98 1.83
C THR A 173 -6.13 -11.55 0.47
N LEU A 174 -7.08 -12.49 0.45
CA LEU A 174 -7.57 -13.16 -0.75
C LEU A 174 -8.93 -12.64 -1.22
N VAL A 175 -9.62 -11.81 -0.42
CA VAL A 175 -11.01 -11.35 -0.71
C VAL A 175 -11.13 -10.76 -2.12
N THR A 176 -10.18 -9.93 -2.56
CA THR A 176 -10.28 -9.34 -3.89
C THR A 176 -10.12 -10.39 -4.99
N PHE A 177 -9.12 -11.28 -4.87
CA PHE A 177 -8.93 -12.40 -5.79
C PHE A 177 -10.17 -13.31 -5.84
N LEU A 178 -10.77 -13.62 -4.68
CA LEU A 178 -11.95 -14.47 -4.58
C LEU A 178 -13.17 -13.84 -5.27
N ASN A 179 -13.33 -12.52 -5.20
CA ASN A 179 -14.49 -11.80 -5.72
C ASN A 179 -14.26 -11.14 -7.10
N THR A 180 -13.11 -11.34 -7.73
CA THR A 180 -12.80 -10.77 -9.06
C THR A 180 -12.83 -11.86 -10.12
N PRO A 181 -13.59 -11.68 -11.22
CA PRO A 181 -13.52 -12.56 -12.38
C PRO A 181 -12.15 -12.43 -13.06
N ILE A 182 -11.40 -13.52 -13.20
CA ILE A 182 -10.00 -13.51 -13.66
C ILE A 182 -9.87 -13.22 -15.16
N VAL A 183 -10.94 -13.41 -15.92
CA VAL A 183 -11.04 -12.95 -17.32
C VAL A 183 -11.00 -11.42 -17.48
N ALA A 184 -11.06 -10.66 -16.38
CA ALA A 184 -10.82 -9.22 -16.42
C ALA A 184 -9.31 -8.96 -16.49
N ASN A 185 -8.79 -8.69 -17.70
CA ASN A 185 -7.42 -8.16 -17.87
C ASN A 185 -7.25 -6.94 -16.96
N LEU A 186 -6.38 -7.04 -15.96
CA LEU A 186 -6.05 -5.90 -15.12
C LEU A 186 -5.28 -4.88 -15.98
N PRO A 187 -5.62 -3.58 -15.92
CA PRO A 187 -4.87 -2.59 -16.68
C PRO A 187 -3.39 -2.62 -16.31
N LEU A 188 -2.52 -2.36 -17.29
CA LEU A 188 -1.08 -2.30 -17.07
C LEU A 188 -0.73 -1.26 -15.99
N GLY A 189 0.14 -1.66 -15.06
CA GLY A 189 0.61 -0.80 -13.97
C GLY A 189 -0.36 -0.65 -12.79
N CYS A 190 -1.45 -1.43 -12.74
CA CYS A 190 -2.29 -1.55 -11.54
C CYS A 190 -1.61 -2.35 -10.42
N LEU A 191 -2.13 -2.20 -9.19
CA LEU A 191 -1.73 -3.04 -8.06
C LEU A 191 -2.15 -4.50 -8.29
N GLU A 192 -1.47 -5.43 -7.63
CA GLU A 192 -1.83 -6.84 -7.66
C GLU A 192 -3.20 -7.12 -7.03
N LEU A 193 -3.79 -8.28 -7.34
CA LEU A 193 -5.08 -8.70 -6.78
C LEU A 193 -5.03 -9.01 -5.29
N THR A 194 -3.84 -9.26 -4.75
CA THR A 194 -3.61 -9.61 -3.34
C THR A 194 -2.39 -8.87 -2.82
N PRO A 195 -2.30 -8.61 -1.50
CA PRO A 195 -1.11 -7.98 -0.92
C PRO A 195 0.09 -8.95 -0.79
N LEU A 196 -0.02 -10.20 -1.26
CA LEU A 196 0.93 -11.26 -0.96
C LEU A 196 2.39 -10.92 -1.32
N SER A 197 2.66 -10.38 -2.52
CA SER A 197 4.04 -10.06 -2.90
C SER A 197 4.64 -8.98 -1.99
N GLY A 198 3.86 -7.96 -1.65
CA GLY A 198 4.28 -6.90 -0.75
C GLY A 198 4.50 -7.39 0.69
N LEU A 199 3.64 -8.28 1.20
CA LEU A 199 3.80 -8.89 2.52
C LEU A 199 5.01 -9.83 2.58
N VAL A 200 5.26 -10.61 1.52
CA VAL A 200 6.48 -11.43 1.40
C VAL A 200 7.71 -10.54 1.42
N ARG A 201 7.74 -9.44 0.64
CA ARG A 201 8.83 -8.45 0.69
C ARG A 201 9.05 -7.94 2.12
N TRP A 202 7.98 -7.55 2.81
CA TRP A 202 8.06 -7.09 4.21
C TRP A 202 8.73 -8.11 5.12
N CYS A 203 8.32 -9.37 5.03
CA CYS A 203 8.91 -10.45 5.81
C CYS A 203 10.38 -10.68 5.47
N VAL A 204 10.73 -10.71 4.18
CA VAL A 204 12.07 -11.03 3.69
C VAL A 204 13.07 -9.90 3.96
N GLU A 205 12.74 -8.65 3.68
CA GLU A 205 13.69 -7.53 3.76
C GLU A 205 13.81 -6.93 5.17
N SER A 206 12.78 -7.07 6.01
CA SER A 206 12.77 -6.43 7.34
C SER A 206 14.01 -6.68 8.20
N PRO A 207 14.60 -7.90 8.31
CA PRO A 207 15.79 -8.10 9.14
C PRO A 207 16.92 -7.13 8.78
N LEU A 208 17.16 -6.94 7.49
CA LEU A 208 18.25 -6.12 7.00
C LEU A 208 17.88 -4.63 6.93
N SER A 209 16.66 -4.27 6.55
CA SER A 209 16.22 -2.86 6.53
C SER A 209 16.24 -2.23 7.92
N TYR A 210 15.94 -3.01 8.99
CA TYR A 210 16.12 -2.53 10.36
C TYR A 210 17.59 -2.41 10.77
N LYS A 211 18.46 -3.30 10.28
CA LYS A 211 19.89 -3.19 10.52
C LYS A 211 20.50 -1.96 9.84
N ARG A 212 19.98 -1.57 8.66
CA ARG A 212 20.30 -0.31 7.98
C ARG A 212 19.97 0.90 8.84
N ASN A 213 18.72 1.00 9.31
CA ASN A 213 18.25 2.13 10.12
C ASN A 213 19.00 2.24 11.48
N ARG A 214 19.56 1.14 11.99
CA ARG A 214 20.40 1.15 13.20
C ARG A 214 21.83 1.67 12.98
N LYS A 215 22.29 1.88 11.73
CA LYS A 215 23.61 2.49 11.50
C LYS A 215 23.58 3.92 12.05
N PRO A 216 24.46 4.31 13.00
CA PRO A 216 24.51 5.68 13.46
C PRO A 216 24.85 6.58 12.27
N SER A 217 23.98 7.56 12.01
CA SER A 217 24.32 8.64 11.09
C SER A 217 25.63 9.26 11.58
N LEU A 218 26.65 9.24 10.74
CA LEU A 218 27.90 9.94 11.01
C LEU A 218 27.63 11.45 10.91
N SER A 219 26.94 12.01 11.90
CA SER A 219 26.86 13.45 12.06
C SER A 219 28.24 13.94 12.48
N ASN A 220 28.95 14.57 11.55
CA ASN A 220 30.21 15.25 11.83
C ASN A 220 30.00 16.33 12.91
N GLY A 221 30.50 16.03 14.12
CA GLY A 221 31.01 16.97 15.12
C GLY A 221 30.07 18.01 15.72
N HIS A 222 29.79 17.92 17.02
CA HIS A 222 30.50 18.65 18.08
C HIS A 222 30.05 18.09 19.44
N GLY A 223 31.01 17.82 20.32
CA GLY A 223 30.90 16.78 21.34
C GLY A 223 30.17 17.12 22.65
N ALA A 224 30.04 16.07 23.47
CA ALA A 224 30.16 16.13 24.91
C ALA A 224 30.40 14.71 25.44
N SER A 225 31.56 14.50 26.06
CA SER A 225 31.91 13.31 26.82
C SER A 225 30.96 13.11 28.00
N SER A 226 30.41 11.90 28.17
CA SER A 226 29.89 11.44 29.45
C SER A 226 29.81 9.91 29.50
N LYS A 227 30.88 9.33 30.06
CA LYS A 227 30.94 8.16 30.95
C LYS A 227 30.37 6.81 30.50
N LEU A 228 31.33 5.88 30.41
CA LEU A 228 31.19 4.43 30.57
C LEU A 228 30.31 4.03 31.76
N SER A 229 29.34 3.15 31.50
CA SER A 229 28.86 2.14 32.43
C SER A 229 28.43 0.90 31.66
N SER A 230 29.19 -0.17 31.93
CA SER A 230 28.90 -1.60 31.88
C SER A 230 27.52 -2.09 31.42
N GLU A 231 27.58 -3.08 30.54
CA GLU A 231 26.72 -4.28 30.47
C GLU A 231 25.24 -4.11 30.81
N GLY A 232 24.45 -3.90 29.77
CA GLY A 232 23.03 -4.17 29.72
C GLY A 232 22.64 -4.22 28.25
N ALA A 233 22.04 -5.31 27.80
CA ALA A 233 21.48 -5.44 26.46
C ALA A 233 20.57 -4.23 26.20
N GLY A 234 21.05 -3.28 25.40
CA GLY A 234 20.27 -2.14 24.98
C GLY A 234 19.23 -2.62 24.00
N GLU A 235 18.04 -2.94 24.51
CA GLU A 235 16.79 -3.07 23.74
C GLU A 235 16.53 -1.73 23.05
N GLY A 236 17.20 -1.51 21.93
CA GLY A 236 16.95 -0.39 21.05
C GLY A 236 15.58 -0.55 20.44
N LYS A 237 14.86 0.56 20.30
CA LYS A 237 13.50 0.73 19.71
C LYS A 237 13.20 -0.05 18.41
N GLY A 238 14.22 -0.63 17.75
CA GLY A 238 14.08 -1.52 16.60
C GLY A 238 13.95 -3.01 16.93
N ASP A 239 13.97 -3.44 18.20
CA ASP A 239 13.74 -4.84 18.59
C ASP A 239 12.24 -5.15 18.76
N SER A 240 11.43 -4.12 19.01
CA SER A 240 9.98 -4.23 19.24
C SER A 240 9.19 -4.70 18.02
N GLN A 241 9.73 -4.56 16.80
CA GLN A 241 9.01 -4.94 15.57
C GLN A 241 9.34 -6.34 15.06
N GLN A 242 10.47 -6.94 15.48
CA GLN A 242 10.84 -8.30 15.06
C GLN A 242 9.78 -9.36 15.38
N PRO A 243 9.09 -9.30 16.54
CA PRO A 243 7.96 -10.19 16.82
C PRO A 243 6.82 -10.04 15.82
N LEU A 244 6.50 -8.81 15.40
CA LEU A 244 5.43 -8.54 14.43
C LEU A 244 5.76 -9.14 13.06
N TYR A 245 6.97 -8.97 12.53
CA TYR A 245 7.37 -9.58 11.26
C TYR A 245 7.42 -11.11 11.32
N SER A 246 7.72 -11.68 12.49
CA SER A 246 7.70 -13.14 12.67
C SER A 246 6.27 -13.67 12.69
N LYS A 247 5.36 -12.99 13.39
CA LYS A 247 3.90 -13.27 13.35
C LYS A 247 3.33 -13.10 11.94
N LEU A 248 3.75 -12.04 11.24
CA LEU A 248 3.36 -11.80 9.86
C LEU A 248 3.84 -12.92 8.93
N HIS A 249 5.11 -13.30 9.02
CA HIS A 249 5.70 -14.35 8.19
C HIS A 249 4.96 -15.67 8.35
N LEU A 250 4.67 -16.08 9.59
CA LEU A 250 3.86 -17.28 9.84
C LEU A 250 2.48 -17.18 9.20
N SER A 251 1.83 -16.01 9.31
CA SER A 251 0.50 -15.79 8.71
C SER A 251 0.56 -15.83 7.18
N VAL A 252 1.61 -15.26 6.57
CA VAL A 252 1.84 -15.33 5.12
C VAL A 252 2.01 -16.77 4.65
N LEU A 253 2.80 -17.59 5.36
CA LEU A 253 2.93 -19.01 5.04
C LEU A 253 1.59 -19.75 5.12
N GLN A 254 0.78 -19.47 6.15
CA GLN A 254 -0.57 -20.04 6.27
C GLN A 254 -1.48 -19.62 5.11
N ILE A 255 -1.46 -18.35 4.72
CA ILE A 255 -2.22 -17.87 3.56
C ILE A 255 -1.78 -18.60 2.29
N LEU A 256 -0.47 -18.72 2.06
CA LEU A 256 0.04 -19.42 0.88
C LEU A 256 -0.41 -20.88 0.83
N MET A 257 -0.52 -21.57 1.98
CA MET A 257 -1.11 -22.91 2.03
C MET A 257 -2.61 -22.90 1.69
N MET A 258 -3.37 -21.90 2.18
CA MET A 258 -4.81 -21.77 1.89
C MET A 258 -5.11 -21.47 0.42
N VAL A 259 -4.20 -20.76 -0.27
CA VAL A 259 -4.33 -20.41 -1.69
C VAL A 259 -4.54 -21.64 -2.57
N GLN A 260 -3.91 -22.77 -2.25
CA GLN A 260 -4.04 -24.02 -3.02
C GLN A 260 -5.51 -24.43 -3.19
N VAL A 261 -6.29 -24.40 -2.11
CA VAL A 261 -7.70 -24.81 -2.13
C VAL A 261 -8.49 -23.88 -3.04
N HIS A 262 -8.30 -22.57 -2.91
CA HIS A 262 -9.02 -21.58 -3.70
C HIS A 262 -8.63 -21.56 -5.18
N LEU A 263 -7.35 -21.83 -5.49
CA LEU A 263 -6.90 -22.01 -6.87
C LEU A 263 -7.54 -23.26 -7.50
N ALA A 264 -7.63 -24.36 -6.74
CA ALA A 264 -8.28 -25.59 -7.21
C ALA A 264 -9.79 -25.39 -7.44
N GLU A 265 -10.49 -24.76 -6.50
CA GLU A 265 -11.93 -24.43 -6.61
C GLU A 265 -12.26 -23.58 -7.83
N LYS A 266 -11.32 -22.72 -8.25
CA LYS A 266 -11.48 -21.85 -9.43
C LYS A 266 -10.92 -22.41 -10.73
N ASP A 267 -10.39 -23.64 -10.75
CA ASP A 267 -9.71 -24.26 -11.90
C ASP A 267 -8.48 -23.46 -12.41
N LEU A 268 -7.74 -22.89 -11.46
CA LEU A 268 -6.56 -22.05 -11.71
C LEU A 268 -5.26 -22.66 -11.18
N TYR A 269 -5.33 -23.77 -10.45
CA TYR A 269 -4.15 -24.42 -9.90
C TYR A 269 -3.16 -24.76 -11.02
N GLY A 270 -1.93 -24.26 -10.91
CA GLY A 270 -0.90 -24.41 -11.96
C GLY A 270 -1.09 -23.51 -13.19
N ARG A 271 -2.12 -22.66 -13.22
CA ARG A 271 -2.46 -21.77 -14.36
C ARG A 271 -2.45 -20.28 -14.00
N PHE A 272 -2.66 -19.95 -12.72
CA PHE A 272 -2.60 -18.59 -12.21
C PHE A 272 -1.74 -18.51 -10.96
N GLY A 273 -0.64 -17.76 -11.03
CA GLY A 273 0.17 -17.42 -9.86
C GLY A 273 -0.45 -16.22 -9.13
N LEU A 274 -0.38 -16.21 -7.80
CA LEU A 274 -0.63 -15.01 -7.00
C LEU A 274 0.67 -14.27 -6.63
N LEU A 275 1.79 -14.99 -6.61
CA LEU A 275 3.14 -14.42 -6.54
C LEU A 275 3.75 -14.50 -7.93
N MET A 276 3.97 -13.34 -8.56
CA MET A 276 4.58 -13.27 -9.89
C MET A 276 6.08 -13.56 -9.79
N PHE A 277 6.60 -14.33 -10.75
CA PHE A 277 8.03 -14.66 -10.78
C PHE A 277 8.90 -13.41 -10.95
N GLU A 278 8.46 -12.41 -11.72
CA GLU A 278 9.23 -11.16 -11.86
C GLU A 278 9.41 -10.44 -10.52
N HIS A 279 8.41 -10.47 -9.63
CA HIS A 279 8.52 -9.87 -8.29
C HIS A 279 9.49 -10.63 -7.38
N VAL A 280 9.62 -11.95 -7.56
CA VAL A 280 10.63 -12.75 -6.84
C VAL A 280 12.03 -12.39 -7.32
N VAL A 281 12.23 -12.23 -8.63
CA VAL A 281 13.52 -11.81 -9.19
C VAL A 281 13.92 -10.44 -8.65
N GLN A 282 13.00 -9.46 -8.69
CA GLN A 282 13.23 -8.12 -8.14
C GLN A 282 13.60 -8.18 -6.64
N LEU A 283 12.87 -8.97 -5.85
CA LEU A 283 13.16 -9.13 -4.43
C LEU A 283 14.56 -9.70 -4.15
N VAL A 284 15.02 -10.65 -4.96
CA VAL A 284 16.38 -11.23 -4.82
C VAL A 284 17.47 -10.22 -5.19
N GLU A 285 17.24 -9.41 -6.23
CA GLU A 285 18.14 -8.34 -6.65
C GLU A 285 18.23 -7.24 -5.56
N GLU A 286 17.09 -6.82 -5.02
CA GLU A 286 16.99 -5.84 -3.94
C GLU A 286 17.69 -6.34 -2.67
N LEU A 287 17.44 -7.59 -2.28
CA LEU A 287 18.08 -8.23 -1.14
C LEU A 287 19.60 -8.28 -1.29
N SER A 288 20.09 -8.66 -2.48
CA SER A 288 21.52 -8.77 -2.78
C SER A 288 22.20 -7.40 -2.68
N ARG A 289 21.60 -6.36 -3.27
CA ARG A 289 22.07 -4.97 -3.16
C ARG A 289 22.14 -4.51 -1.70
N LEU A 290 21.13 -4.85 -0.90
CA LEU A 290 21.03 -4.40 0.48
C LEU A 290 22.05 -5.11 1.38
N VAL A 291 22.34 -6.40 1.15
CA VAL A 291 23.43 -7.13 1.82
C VAL A 291 24.79 -6.51 1.49
N GLU A 292 25.04 -6.14 0.23
CA GLU A 292 26.27 -5.47 -0.19
C GLU A 292 26.42 -4.09 0.49
N GLU A 293 25.36 -3.28 0.52
CA GLU A 293 25.33 -1.96 1.17
C GLU A 293 25.65 -2.03 2.67
N LEU A 294 25.18 -3.08 3.35
CA LEU A 294 25.35 -3.24 4.80
C LEU A 294 26.68 -3.89 5.21
N ASN A 295 27.48 -4.33 4.24
CA ASN A 295 28.63 -5.21 4.42
C ASN A 295 28.21 -6.60 4.96
N PRO A 296 28.43 -7.69 4.18
CA PRO A 296 28.04 -9.04 4.57
C PRO A 296 28.58 -9.50 5.93
N LEU A 297 29.78 -9.04 6.31
CA LEU A 297 30.43 -9.41 7.57
C LEU A 297 29.65 -8.90 8.80
N ASN A 298 28.89 -7.81 8.67
CA ASN A 298 28.15 -7.18 9.75
C ASN A 298 26.67 -7.58 9.81
N THR A 299 26.21 -8.35 8.81
CA THR A 299 24.80 -8.68 8.58
C THR A 299 24.55 -10.16 8.40
N ALA A 300 25.52 -11.02 8.77
CA ALA A 300 25.40 -12.47 8.57
C ALA A 300 24.09 -13.05 9.14
N ARG A 301 23.73 -12.68 10.37
CA ARG A 301 22.50 -13.16 11.03
C ARG A 301 21.24 -12.64 10.37
N GLU A 302 21.20 -11.36 10.02
CA GLU A 302 20.04 -10.76 9.34
C GLU A 302 19.88 -11.31 7.93
N THR A 303 20.98 -11.54 7.22
CA THR A 303 21.02 -12.16 5.89
C THR A 303 20.50 -13.58 5.94
N GLU A 304 20.97 -14.39 6.90
CA GLU A 304 20.49 -15.75 7.12
C GLU A 304 18.97 -15.77 7.35
N LEU A 305 18.47 -14.93 8.26
CA LEU A 305 17.02 -14.84 8.51
C LEU A 305 16.22 -14.38 7.29
N SER A 306 16.73 -13.41 6.53
CA SER A 306 16.09 -12.96 5.28
C SER A 306 16.03 -14.06 4.23
N LEU A 307 17.13 -14.80 4.05
CA LEU A 307 17.20 -15.94 3.11
C LEU A 307 16.30 -17.09 3.54
N ASP A 308 16.23 -17.40 4.84
CA ASP A 308 15.32 -18.42 5.38
C ASP A 308 13.86 -18.07 5.12
N ARG A 309 13.46 -16.81 5.39
CA ARG A 309 12.10 -16.34 5.12
C ARG A 309 11.77 -16.38 3.63
N LEU A 310 12.72 -16.03 2.78
CA LEU A 310 12.56 -16.12 1.33
C LEU A 310 12.38 -17.58 0.90
N ALA A 311 13.29 -18.47 1.33
CA ALA A 311 13.26 -19.88 1.00
C ALA A 311 11.94 -20.55 1.43
N GLN A 312 11.49 -20.31 2.65
CA GLN A 312 10.21 -20.82 3.15
C GLN A 312 9.03 -20.30 2.33
N SER A 313 9.00 -19.00 2.03
CA SER A 313 7.92 -18.40 1.24
C SER A 313 7.86 -18.99 -0.17
N LEU A 314 9.00 -19.13 -0.84
CA LEU A 314 9.08 -19.74 -2.17
C LEU A 314 8.69 -21.21 -2.14
N GLN A 315 9.19 -21.98 -1.19
CA GLN A 315 8.87 -23.40 -1.05
C GLN A 315 7.36 -23.62 -0.88
N VAL A 316 6.72 -22.88 0.03
CA VAL A 316 5.28 -22.99 0.28
C VAL A 316 4.48 -22.50 -0.94
N ALA A 317 4.88 -21.37 -1.54
CA ALA A 317 4.20 -20.84 -2.73
C ALA A 317 4.28 -21.77 -3.95
N MET A 318 5.42 -22.43 -4.16
CA MET A 318 5.57 -23.43 -5.22
C MET A 318 4.71 -24.67 -4.94
N ALA A 319 4.73 -25.17 -3.70
CA ALA A 319 3.92 -26.34 -3.31
C ALA A 319 2.41 -26.07 -3.41
N SER A 320 1.97 -24.85 -3.09
CA SER A 320 0.56 -24.46 -3.14
C SER A 320 0.09 -23.99 -4.52
N GLY A 321 0.99 -23.92 -5.51
CA GLY A 321 0.68 -23.41 -6.85
C GLY A 321 0.49 -21.89 -6.91
N ALA A 322 0.79 -21.17 -5.83
CA ALA A 322 0.73 -19.71 -5.76
C ALA A 322 1.87 -19.03 -6.54
N LEU A 323 2.99 -19.70 -6.75
CA LEU A 323 4.09 -19.24 -7.61
C LEU A 323 4.22 -20.16 -8.82
N LEU A 324 4.11 -19.60 -10.02
CA LEU A 324 4.33 -20.32 -11.27
C LEU A 324 5.73 -20.02 -11.79
N CYS A 325 6.63 -20.98 -11.64
CA CYS A 325 7.91 -20.98 -12.34
C CYS A 325 7.66 -21.52 -13.75
N SER A 326 7.28 -20.67 -14.69
CA SER A 326 7.31 -21.05 -16.10
C SER A 326 8.77 -21.33 -16.47
N ARG A 327 9.10 -22.60 -16.74
CA ARG A 327 10.22 -22.90 -17.63
C ARG A 327 9.86 -22.22 -18.95
N GLY A 328 10.48 -21.07 -19.22
CA GLY A 328 10.46 -20.49 -20.56
C GLY A 328 10.93 -21.57 -21.52
N GLY A 329 10.00 -22.16 -22.27
CA GLY A 329 10.34 -22.90 -23.46
C GLY A 329 10.64 -21.87 -24.53
N TYR A 330 11.87 -21.36 -24.56
CA TYR A 330 12.64 -20.94 -25.73
C TYR A 330 14.12 -20.84 -25.32
#